data_AF-A0A8T7IXS3-F1
#
_entry.id   AF-A0A8T7IXS3-F1
#
_cell.length_a   1.000
_cell.length_b   1.000
_cell.length_c   1.000
_cell.angle_alpha   90.00
_cell.angle_beta   90.00
_cell.angle_gamma   90.00
#
_symmetry.space_group_name_H-M   'P 1'
#
loop_
_entity.id
_entity.type
_entity.pdbx_description
1 polymer ?
#
loop_
_entity_poly.entity_id
_entity_poly.type
_entity_poly.pdbx_seq_one_letter_code
_entity_poly.pdbx_strand_id
1 'polypeptide(L)' 'GVPVPHFGVVLDLGHWESLRDRLLSQGVEFAIEPYIRFKGQVGEQGTMFFHDPSGNALEFKGFKDIDAELFAS' A
#
# COMPACT_ATOMS: atom_id res chain seq x y z
N GLY A 1 3.43 -11.61 -9.09
CA GLY A 1 1.99 -11.36 -9.35
C GLY A 1 1.34 -10.88 -8.08
N VAL A 2 0.14 -10.30 -8.14
CA VAL A 2 -0.59 -9.90 -6.92
C VAL A 2 -1.09 -11.16 -6.20
N PRO A 3 -0.79 -11.36 -4.90
CA PRO A 3 -1.30 -12.50 -4.14
C PRO A 3 -2.83 -12.46 -4.07
N VAL A 4 -3.51 -13.59 -4.22
CA VAL A 4 -4.98 -13.69 -4.13
C VAL A 4 -5.35 -14.93 -3.30
N PRO A 5 -6.27 -14.84 -2.34
CA PRO A 5 -6.95 -13.61 -1.90
C PRO A 5 -6.03 -12.68 -1.10
N HIS A 6 -6.36 -11.38 -1.10
CA HIS A 6 -5.77 -10.39 -0.19
C HIS A 6 -6.87 -9.46 0.30
N PHE A 7 -6.59 -8.76 1.40
CA PHE A 7 -7.41 -7.68 1.93
C PHE A 7 -6.50 -6.64 2.58
N GLY A 8 -7.04 -5.49 2.97
CA GLY A 8 -6.26 -4.56 3.77
C GLY A 8 -6.91 -3.19 3.87
N VAL A 9 -6.07 -2.15 3.88
CA VAL A 9 -6.47 -0.81 4.33
C VAL A 9 -6.03 0.24 3.33
N VAL A 10 -6.93 1.18 3.06
CA VAL A 10 -6.63 2.44 2.37
C VAL A 10 -6.32 3.50 3.42
N LEU A 11 -5.17 4.16 3.27
CA LEU A 11 -4.68 5.21 4.14
C LEU A 11 -4.47 6.49 3.32
N ASP A 12 -4.35 7.64 4.00
CA ASP A 12 -3.72 8.78 3.37
C ASP A 12 -2.23 8.48 3.15
N LEU A 13 -1.63 9.17 2.18
CA LEU A 13 -0.28 8.89 1.74
C LEU A 13 0.74 9.09 2.86
N GLY A 14 0.53 10.06 3.77
CA GLY A 14 1.43 10.32 4.88
C GLY A 14 1.46 9.18 5.90
N HIS A 15 0.29 8.64 6.27
CA HIS A 15 0.22 7.45 7.12
C HIS A 15 0.75 6.19 6.41
N TRP A 16 0.54 6.07 5.10
CA TRP A 16 1.12 4.97 4.32
C TRP A 16 2.66 5.02 4.29
N GLU A 17 3.26 6.20 4.09
CA GLU A 17 4.72 6.40 4.14
C GLU A 17 5.29 6.09 5.53
N SER A 18 4.59 6.52 6.58
CA SER A 18 4.98 6.23 7.96
C SER A 18 4.94 4.73 8.26
N LEU A 19 3.92 4.02 7.77
CA LEU A 19 3.81 2.57 7.90
C LEU A 19 4.91 1.86 7.11
N ARG A 20 5.15 2.27 5.86
CA ARG A 20 6.24 1.76 5.01
C ARG A 20 7.57 1.82 5.75
N ASP A 21 7.95 2.98 6.26
CA ASP A 21 9.24 3.20 6.91
C ASP A 21 9.39 2.36 8.17
N ARG A 22 8.30 2.24 8.94
CA ARG A 22 8.27 1.34 10.11
C ARG A 22 8.49 -0.11 9.70
N LEU A 23 7.78 -0.61 8.69
CA LEU A 23 7.89 -2.02 8.25
C LEU A 23 9.29 -2.33 7.69
N LEU A 24 9.85 -1.43 6.88
CA LEU A 24 11.23 -1.53 6.39
C LEU A 24 12.24 -1.55 7.54
N SER A 25 12.08 -0.67 8.54
CA SER A 25 12.98 -0.63 9.70
C SER A 25 12.96 -1.90 10.56
N GLN A 26 11.84 -2.64 10.52
CA GLN A 26 11.65 -3.90 11.22
C GLN A 26 12.07 -5.12 10.38
N GLY A 27 12.53 -4.91 9.13
CA GLY A 27 12.92 -5.99 8.24
C GLY A 27 11.77 -6.89 7.80
N VAL A 28 10.55 -6.34 7.68
CA VAL A 28 9.41 -7.08 7.13
C VAL A 28 9.68 -7.40 5.67
N GLU A 29 9.50 -8.67 5.29
CA GLU A 29 9.62 -9.11 3.91
C GLU A 29 8.33 -8.81 3.14
N PHE A 30 8.47 -8.12 2.00
CA PHE A 30 7.35 -7.76 1.17
C PHE A 30 7.14 -8.77 0.03
N ALA A 31 5.89 -9.20 -0.16
CA ALA A 31 5.50 -9.93 -1.37
C ALA A 31 5.51 -9.01 -2.60
N ILE A 32 5.19 -7.74 -2.39
CA ILE A 32 5.38 -6.65 -3.35
C ILE A 32 5.91 -5.46 -2.56
N GLU A 33 7.17 -5.08 -2.84
CA GLU A 33 7.86 -3.94 -2.23
C GLU A 33 7.04 -2.65 -2.34
N PRO A 34 7.23 -1.68 -1.43
CA PRO A 34 6.52 -0.41 -1.47
C PRO A 34 6.97 0.47 -2.65
N TYR A 35 6.02 0.93 -3.46
CA TYR A 35 6.28 1.90 -4.54
C TYR A 35 5.08 2.78 -4.83
N ILE A 36 5.33 3.90 -5.53
CA ILE A 36 4.29 4.82 -6.00
C ILE A 36 3.86 4.42 -7.43
N ARG A 37 2.56 4.21 -7.61
CA ARG A 37 1.89 4.03 -8.90
C ARG A 37 1.36 5.35 -9.42
N PHE A 38 1.32 5.50 -10.75
CA PHE A 38 0.73 6.66 -11.43
C PHE A 38 1.32 8.00 -10.96
N LYS A 39 2.62 8.04 -10.68
CA LYS A 39 3.30 9.24 -10.17
C LYS A 39 3.04 10.46 -11.07
N GLY A 40 2.51 11.52 -10.50
CA GLY A 40 2.14 12.78 -11.15
C GLY A 40 0.83 12.73 -11.94
N GLN A 41 0.08 11.63 -11.88
CA GLN A 41 -1.21 11.46 -12.57
C GLN A 41 -2.34 11.38 -11.54
N VAL A 42 -3.59 11.53 -12.00
CA VAL A 42 -4.79 11.28 -11.18
C VAL A 42 -4.75 9.83 -10.69
N GLY A 43 -4.99 9.63 -9.39
CA GLY A 43 -4.91 8.31 -8.77
C GLY A 43 -3.49 7.88 -8.39
N GLU A 44 -2.55 8.83 -8.27
CA GLU A 44 -1.23 8.58 -7.67
C GLU A 44 -1.41 7.90 -6.31
N GLN A 45 -0.82 6.71 -6.16
CA GLN A 45 -0.99 5.94 -4.93
C GLN A 45 0.25 5.15 -4.57
N GLY A 46 0.55 5.09 -3.27
CA GLY A 46 1.45 4.08 -2.71
C GLY A 46 0.77 2.72 -2.67
N THR A 47 1.50 1.65 -2.95
CA THR A 47 1.03 0.28 -2.76
C THR A 47 2.15 -0.60 -2.20
N MET A 48 1.82 -1.50 -1.29
CA MET A 48 2.72 -2.53 -0.78
C MET A 48 1.93 -3.75 -0.33
N PHE A 49 2.57 -4.93 -0.41
CA PHE A 49 2.00 -6.19 0.03
C PHE A 49 2.98 -6.96 0.89
N PHE A 50 2.50 -7.52 2.00
CA PHE A 50 3.26 -8.44 2.86
C PHE A 50 2.30 -9.42 3.51
N HIS A 51 2.84 -10.49 4.11
CA HIS A 51 2.04 -11.49 4.80
C HIS A 51 2.04 -11.23 6.31
N ASP A 52 0.88 -11.43 6.95
CA ASP A 52 0.83 -11.52 8.42
C ASP A 52 1.40 -12.87 8.90
N PRO A 53 1.57 -13.08 10.23
CA PRO A 53 2.06 -14.35 10.76
C PRO A 53 1.17 -15.58 10.48
N SER A 54 -0.07 -15.38 10.05
CA SER A 54 -1.00 -16.45 9.66
C SER A 54 -0.93 -16.77 8.16
N GLY A 55 -0.08 -16.05 7.40
CA GLY A 55 0.06 -16.20 5.96
C GLY A 55 -0.97 -15.45 5.12
N ASN A 56 -1.76 -14.54 5.73
CA ASN A 56 -2.69 -13.72 4.96
C ASN A 56 -1.96 -12.62 4.20
N ALA A 57 -2.23 -12.49 2.90
CA ALA A 57 -1.70 -11.38 2.12
C ALA A 57 -2.44 -10.08 2.45
N LEU A 58 -1.71 -9.09 2.94
CA LEU A 58 -2.23 -7.78 3.27
C LEU A 58 -1.83 -6.76 2.20
N GLU A 59 -2.79 -5.98 1.70
CA GLU A 59 -2.53 -4.83 0.84
C GLU A 59 -2.69 -3.52 1.62
N PHE A 60 -1.71 -2.63 1.51
CA PHE A 60 -1.84 -1.26 1.97
C PHE A 60 -1.69 -0.30 0.81
N LYS A 61 -2.69 0.56 0.64
CA LYS A 61 -2.71 1.64 -0.35
C LYS A 61 -2.66 3.00 0.34
N GLY A 62 -1.97 3.96 -0.26
CA GLY A 62 -1.89 5.34 0.23
C GLY A 62 -2.27 6.34 -0.88
N PHE A 63 -3.22 7.23 -0.65
CA PHE A 63 -3.62 8.28 -1.61
C PHE A 63 -3.41 9.68 -1.03
N LYS A 64 -3.18 10.70 -1.86
CA LYS A 64 -3.05 12.08 -1.36
C LYS A 64 -4.40 12.64 -0.93
N ASP A 65 -5.43 12.34 -1.71
CA ASP A 65 -6.82 12.67 -1.41
C ASP A 65 -7.68 11.43 -1.67
N ILE A 66 -8.04 10.71 -0.60
CA ILE A 66 -8.79 9.46 -0.71
C ILE A 66 -10.16 9.70 -1.35
N ASP A 67 -10.86 10.76 -0.94
CA ASP A 67 -12.22 11.03 -1.39
C ASP A 67 -12.26 11.37 -2.87
N ALA A 68 -11.27 12.13 -3.35
CA ALA A 68 -11.19 12.53 -4.75
C ALA A 68 -10.59 11.43 -5.65
N GLU A 69 -9.61 10.65 -5.18
CA GLU A 69 -8.77 9.82 -6.05
C GLU A 69 -9.09 8.32 -6.01
N LEU A 70 -9.70 7.80 -4.93
CA LEU A 70 -9.88 6.35 -4.75
C LEU A 70 -10.74 5.71 -5.84
N PHE A 71 -11.74 6.44 -6.33
CA PHE A 71 -12.67 6.00 -7.37
C PHE A 71 -12.59 6.86 -8.64
N ALA A 72 -11.56 7.70 -8.76
CA ALA A 72 -11.32 8.47 -9.97
C ALA A 72 -10.94 7.53 -11.13
N SER A 73 -11.49 7.81 -12.31
CA SER A 73 -11.33 7.03 -13.55
C SER A 73 -10.64 7.82 -14.64
#